data_AF-A0A9D6E0T6-F1
#
_entry.id   AF-A0A9D6E0T6-F1
#
_cell.length_a   1.000
_cell.length_b   1.000
_cell.length_c   1.000
_cell.angle_alpha   90.00
_cell.angle_beta   90.00
_cell.angle_gamma   90.00
#
_symmetry.space_group_name_H-M   'P 1'
#
loop_
_entity.id
_entity.type
_entity.pdbx_description
1 polymer ?
#
loop_
_entity_poly.entity_id
_entity_poly.type
_entity_poly.pdbx_seq_one_letter_code
_entity_poly.pdbx_strand_id
1 'polypeptide(L)'
;MPPRSFRFKLQTVLNYKVEMEEEEQRKLAEILDRQGKERAVLAGLQSLKAQKNVELLQKQGAGKLNVGEIQMYRAHLKQLDVSIVNQEIKLQQIAFELEEQRKALLAAHQQVQIYEKLKEKNKEEFDAEIEAEERKLIDELATIRYDGESKF
;
A
#
# COMPACT_ATOMS: atom_id res chain seq x y z
N MET A 1 -40.17 19.49 14.21
CA MET A 1 -39.68 18.13 13.89
C MET A 1 -38.19 18.10 14.16
N PRO A 2 -37.59 16.99 14.65
CA PRO A 2 -36.14 16.88 14.72
C PRO A 2 -35.56 16.97 13.30
N PRO A 3 -34.38 17.58 13.11
CA PRO A 3 -33.76 17.68 11.79
C PRO A 3 -33.47 16.27 11.26
N ARG A 4 -33.87 16.03 10.01
CA ARG A 4 -33.57 14.78 9.29
C ARG A 4 -32.03 14.69 9.18
N SER A 5 -31.43 13.61 9.67
CA SER A 5 -29.98 13.38 9.58
C SER A 5 -29.64 12.51 8.37
N PHE A 6 -28.62 12.89 7.60
CA PHE A 6 -28.14 12.09 6.47
C PHE A 6 -27.67 10.69 6.91
N ARG A 7 -28.09 9.65 6.19
CA ARG A 7 -27.61 8.27 6.38
C ARG A 7 -27.30 7.64 5.02
N PHE A 8 -26.02 7.33 4.80
CA PHE A 8 -25.59 6.62 3.61
C PHE A 8 -25.90 5.12 3.70
N LYS A 9 -26.75 4.62 2.80
CA LYS A 9 -27.22 3.22 2.82
C LYS A 9 -26.10 2.19 2.67
N LEU A 10 -25.01 2.54 1.99
CA LEU A 10 -23.88 1.66 1.72
C LEU A 10 -22.68 1.93 2.65
N GLN A 11 -22.90 2.55 3.82
CA GLN A 11 -21.81 2.86 4.75
C GLN A 11 -21.06 1.61 5.22
N THR A 12 -21.77 0.51 5.48
CA THR A 12 -21.14 -0.77 5.86
C THR A 12 -20.26 -1.32 4.74
N VAL A 13 -20.69 -1.18 3.47
CA VAL A 13 -19.91 -1.63 2.32
C VAL A 13 -18.66 -0.77 2.15
N LEU A 14 -18.79 0.55 2.29
CA LEU A 14 -17.64 1.47 2.26
C LEU A 14 -16.63 1.12 3.35
N ASN A 15 -17.08 0.89 4.59
CA ASN A 15 -16.19 0.51 5.70
C ASN A 15 -15.43 -0.78 5.39
N TYR A 16 -16.14 -1.81 4.87
CA TYR A 16 -15.50 -3.05 4.47
C TYR A 16 -14.45 -2.84 3.36
N LYS A 17 -14.72 -1.94 2.40
CA LYS A 17 -13.73 -1.60 1.35
C LYS A 17 -12.49 -0.91 1.91
N VAL A 18 -12.66 -0.04 2.92
CA VAL A 18 -11.53 0.59 3.62
C VAL A 18 -10.71 -0.45 4.36
N GLU A 19 -11.35 -1.38 5.08
CA GLU A 19 -10.65 -2.49 5.77
C GLU A 19 -9.86 -3.36 4.78
N MET A 20 -10.43 -3.64 3.61
CA MET A 20 -9.71 -4.36 2.54
C MET A 20 -8.49 -3.58 2.04
N GLU A 21 -8.61 -2.26 1.83
CA GLU A 21 -7.46 -1.42 1.44
C GLU A 21 -6.35 -1.47 2.50
N GLU A 22 -6.70 -1.32 3.78
CA GLU A 22 -5.75 -1.42 4.89
C GLU A 22 -5.07 -2.80 4.95
N GLU A 23 -5.80 -3.88 4.65
CA GLU A 23 -5.22 -5.21 4.53
C GLU A 23 -4.17 -5.29 3.41
N GLU A 24 -4.47 -4.75 2.23
CA GLU A 24 -3.53 -4.71 1.11
C GLU A 24 -2.30 -3.82 1.40
N GLN A 25 -2.46 -2.75 2.18
CA GLN A 25 -1.35 -1.93 2.67
C GLN A 25 -0.45 -2.72 3.62
N ARG A 26 -1.03 -3.49 4.55
CA ARG A 26 -0.27 -4.35 5.48
C ARG A 26 0.53 -5.41 4.74
N LYS A 27 -0.09 -6.12 3.78
CA LYS A 27 0.58 -7.10 2.93
C LYS A 27 1.76 -6.46 2.17
N LEU A 28 1.58 -5.26 1.61
CA LEU A 28 2.67 -4.55 0.93
C LEU A 28 3.83 -4.23 1.89
N ALA A 29 3.53 -3.80 3.11
CA ALA A 29 4.54 -3.51 4.12
C ALA A 29 5.34 -4.76 4.51
N GLU A 30 4.69 -5.92 4.66
CA GLU A 30 5.36 -7.20 4.94
C GLU A 30 6.31 -7.62 3.81
N ILE A 31 5.90 -7.45 2.54
CA ILE A 31 6.75 -7.76 1.39
C ILE A 31 7.96 -6.83 1.35
N LEU A 32 7.79 -5.54 1.66
CA LEU A 32 8.88 -4.56 1.73
C LEU A 32 9.88 -4.87 2.84
N ASP A 33 9.41 -5.24 4.03
CA ASP A 33 10.27 -5.66 5.14
C ASP A 33 11.09 -6.90 4.76
N ARG A 34 10.45 -7.91 4.18
CA ARG A 34 11.14 -9.10 3.66
C ARG A 34 12.17 -8.72 2.58
N GLN A 35 11.84 -7.83 1.65
CA GLN A 35 12.80 -7.33 0.65
C GLN A 35 14.02 -6.69 1.31
N GLY A 36 13.81 -5.88 2.35
CA GLY A 36 14.88 -5.25 3.12
C GLY A 36 15.83 -6.27 3.76
N LYS A 37 15.26 -7.30 4.40
CA LYS A 37 16.01 -8.41 5.00
C LYS A 37 16.84 -9.17 3.96
N GLU A 38 16.24 -9.55 2.83
CA GLU A 38 16.93 -10.28 1.77
C GLU A 38 18.02 -9.43 1.08
N ARG A 39 17.85 -8.10 0.99
CA ARG A 39 18.90 -7.18 0.53
C ARG A 39 20.08 -7.12 1.50
N ALA A 40 19.82 -7.11 2.81
CA ALA A 40 20.87 -7.15 3.81
C ALA A 40 21.68 -8.45 3.75
N VAL A 41 21.01 -9.59 3.52
CA VAL A 41 21.68 -10.89 3.28
C VAL A 41 22.58 -10.83 2.05
N LEU A 42 22.08 -10.30 0.92
CA LEU A 42 22.88 -10.15 -0.29
C LEU A 42 24.13 -9.29 -0.05
N ALA A 43 23.96 -8.14 0.60
CA ALA A 43 25.07 -7.25 0.94
C ALA A 43 26.10 -7.94 1.85
N GLY A 44 25.64 -8.75 2.81
CA GLY A 44 26.52 -9.58 3.65
C GLY A 44 27.34 -10.59 2.86
N LEU A 45 26.71 -11.32 1.93
CA LEU A 45 27.41 -12.27 1.05
C LEU A 45 28.45 -11.59 0.15
N GLN A 46 28.10 -10.44 -0.43
CA GLN A 46 29.00 -9.66 -1.28
C GLN A 46 30.20 -9.12 -0.48
N SER A 47 29.96 -8.60 0.74
CA SER A 47 31.01 -8.14 1.64
C SER A 47 31.95 -9.29 2.04
N LEU A 48 31.39 -10.45 2.39
CA LEU A 48 32.17 -11.64 2.71
C LEU A 48 33.05 -12.09 1.53
N LYS A 49 32.49 -12.11 0.32
CA LYS A 49 33.25 -12.42 -0.90
C LYS A 49 34.40 -11.43 -1.12
N ALA A 50 34.14 -10.13 -0.96
CA ALA A 50 35.15 -9.10 -1.10
C ALA A 50 36.29 -9.28 -0.07
N GLN A 51 35.96 -9.54 1.19
CA GLN A 51 36.94 -9.83 2.24
C GLN A 51 37.80 -11.05 1.90
N LYS A 52 37.19 -12.14 1.42
CA LYS A 52 37.92 -13.35 1.02
C LYS A 52 38.84 -13.15 -0.17
N ASN A 53 38.45 -12.30 -1.13
CA ASN A 53 39.33 -11.92 -2.23
C ASN A 53 40.55 -11.12 -1.74
N VAL A 54 40.36 -10.16 -0.83
CA VAL A 54 41.47 -9.39 -0.24
C VAL A 54 42.41 -10.31 0.53
N GLU A 55 41.86 -11.22 1.34
CA GLU A 55 42.64 -12.21 2.11
C GLU A 55 43.50 -13.09 1.17
N LEU A 56 42.92 -13.56 0.07
CA LEU A 56 43.63 -14.36 -0.93
C LEU A 56 44.78 -13.56 -1.56
N LEU A 57 44.54 -12.33 -1.99
CA LEU A 57 45.57 -11.47 -2.59
C LEU A 57 46.73 -11.20 -1.62
N GLN A 58 46.45 -10.93 -0.35
CA GLN A 58 47.46 -10.73 0.68
C GLN A 58 48.32 -11.98 0.89
N LYS A 59 47.70 -13.15 1.00
CA LYS A 59 48.43 -14.41 1.18
C LYS A 59 49.27 -14.78 -0.06
N GLN A 60 48.79 -14.45 -1.26
CA GLN A 60 49.52 -14.63 -2.51
C GLN A 60 50.77 -13.73 -2.55
N GLY A 61 50.61 -12.44 -2.25
CA GLY A 61 51.71 -11.48 -2.20
C GLY A 61 52.78 -11.80 -1.13
N ALA A 62 52.38 -12.48 -0.05
CA ALA A 62 53.30 -12.93 1.00
C ALA A 62 54.01 -14.26 0.67
N GLY A 63 53.71 -14.92 -0.46
CA GLY A 63 54.27 -16.23 -0.82
C GLY A 63 53.86 -17.37 0.12
N LYS A 64 52.76 -17.21 0.87
CA LYS A 64 52.34 -18.12 1.95
C LYS A 64 51.31 -19.17 1.53
N LEU A 65 50.93 -19.22 0.25
CA LEU A 65 49.88 -20.12 -0.25
C LEU A 65 50.46 -21.37 -0.91
N ASN A 66 50.03 -22.53 -0.45
CA ASN A 66 50.23 -23.79 -1.17
C ASN A 66 49.07 -24.06 -2.17
N VAL A 67 49.26 -25.04 -3.06
CA VAL A 67 48.28 -25.37 -4.11
C VAL A 67 46.92 -25.81 -3.53
N GLY A 68 46.92 -26.54 -2.41
CA GLY A 68 45.69 -27.00 -1.75
C GLY A 68 44.87 -25.84 -1.18
N GLU A 69 45.52 -24.89 -0.53
CA GLU A 69 44.90 -23.67 -0.01
C GLU A 69 44.29 -22.83 -1.15
N ILE A 70 44.99 -22.67 -2.28
CA ILE A 70 44.45 -21.96 -3.46
C ILE A 70 43.16 -22.63 -3.95
N GLN A 71 43.13 -23.96 -4.01
CA GLN A 71 41.95 -24.71 -4.41
C GLN A 71 40.79 -24.52 -3.43
N MET A 72 41.05 -24.54 -2.12
CA MET A 72 40.03 -24.28 -1.11
C MET A 72 39.43 -22.88 -1.22
N TYR A 73 40.26 -21.84 -1.40
CA TYR A 73 39.77 -20.46 -1.61
C TYR A 73 38.89 -20.37 -2.85
N ARG A 74 39.32 -20.96 -3.97
CA ARG A 74 38.54 -20.96 -5.21
C ARG A 74 37.19 -21.67 -5.05
N ALA A 75 37.18 -22.82 -4.38
CA ALA A 75 35.95 -23.55 -4.11
C ALA A 75 34.98 -22.73 -3.24
N HIS A 76 35.49 -22.09 -2.18
CA HIS A 76 34.69 -21.26 -1.30
C HIS A 76 34.14 -20.01 -2.01
N LEU A 77 34.97 -19.30 -2.79
CA LEU A 77 34.52 -18.16 -3.58
C LEU A 77 33.43 -18.56 -4.59
N LYS A 78 33.56 -19.72 -5.23
CA LYS A 78 32.54 -20.26 -6.13
C LYS A 78 31.23 -20.58 -5.40
N GLN A 79 31.28 -21.09 -4.18
CA GLN A 79 30.08 -21.30 -3.35
C GLN A 79 29.41 -19.98 -2.97
N LEU A 80 30.20 -18.94 -2.67
CA LEU A 80 29.67 -17.60 -2.43
C LEU A 80 29.01 -17.02 -3.68
N ASP A 81 29.59 -17.23 -4.86
CA ASP A 81 28.99 -16.80 -6.13
C ASP A 81 27.62 -17.43 -6.37
N VAL A 82 27.51 -18.76 -6.19
CA VAL A 82 26.23 -19.47 -6.30
C VAL A 82 25.22 -18.94 -5.28
N SER A 83 25.67 -18.67 -4.04
CA SER A 83 24.81 -18.12 -2.99
C SER A 83 24.30 -16.72 -3.32
N ILE A 84 25.17 -15.87 -3.87
CA ILE A 84 24.82 -14.51 -4.34
C ILE A 84 23.77 -14.58 -5.46
N VAL A 85 24.00 -15.41 -6.48
CA VAL A 85 23.04 -15.56 -7.59
C VAL A 85 21.68 -16.05 -7.09
N ASN A 86 21.66 -17.06 -6.22
CA ASN A 86 20.41 -17.55 -5.63
C ASN A 86 19.69 -16.46 -4.84
N GLN A 87 20.45 -15.61 -4.13
CA GLN A 87 19.90 -14.51 -3.37
C GLN A 87 19.33 -13.39 -4.27
N GLU A 88 19.98 -13.12 -5.39
CA GLU A 88 19.47 -12.20 -6.42
C GLU A 88 18.17 -12.71 -7.05
N ILE A 89 18.07 -14.01 -7.34
CA ILE A 89 16.84 -14.63 -7.86
C ILE A 89 15.69 -14.47 -6.86
N LYS A 90 15.92 -14.67 -5.56
CA LYS A 90 14.90 -14.42 -4.53
C LYS A 90 14.45 -12.96 -4.53
N LEU A 91 15.37 -12.01 -4.66
CA LEU A 91 15.02 -10.59 -4.74
C LEU A 91 14.21 -10.26 -6.00
N GLN A 92 14.46 -10.94 -7.12
CA GLN A 92 13.64 -10.82 -8.33
C GLN A 92 12.22 -11.38 -8.11
N GLN A 93 12.07 -12.51 -7.44
CA GLN A 93 10.75 -13.07 -7.07
C GLN A 93 9.99 -12.10 -6.17
N ILE A 94 10.64 -11.54 -5.15
CA ILE A 94 10.05 -10.53 -4.27
C ILE A 94 9.67 -9.27 -5.05
N ALA A 95 10.46 -8.86 -6.05
CA ALA A 95 10.12 -7.72 -6.89
C ALA A 95 8.85 -7.95 -7.71
N PHE A 96 8.64 -9.16 -8.23
CA PHE A 96 7.40 -9.54 -8.90
C PHE A 96 6.21 -9.53 -7.94
N GLU A 97 6.35 -10.14 -6.76
CA GLU A 97 5.30 -10.12 -5.72
C GLU A 97 4.91 -8.69 -5.31
N LEU A 98 5.90 -7.81 -5.20
CA LEU A 98 5.71 -6.41 -4.83
C LEU A 98 4.95 -5.64 -5.93
N GLU A 99 5.20 -5.92 -7.20
CA GLU A 99 4.46 -5.32 -8.31
C GLU A 99 2.99 -5.74 -8.29
N GLU A 100 2.72 -7.04 -8.12
CA GLU A 100 1.35 -7.57 -8.03
C GLU A 100 0.62 -6.99 -6.81
N GLN A 101 1.29 -6.91 -5.66
CA GLN A 101 0.70 -6.33 -4.45
C GLN A 101 0.39 -4.84 -4.60
N ARG A 102 1.22 -4.08 -5.33
CA ARG A 102 0.94 -2.66 -5.66
C ARG A 102 -0.30 -2.52 -6.54
N LYS A 103 -0.50 -3.42 -7.51
CA LYS A 103 -1.71 -3.44 -8.34
C LYS A 103 -2.95 -3.75 -7.50
N ALA A 104 -2.86 -4.72 -6.59
CA ALA A 104 -3.95 -5.07 -5.68
C ALA A 104 -4.34 -3.89 -4.78
N LEU A 105 -3.36 -3.22 -4.17
CA LEU A 105 -3.60 -2.02 -3.35
C LEU A 105 -4.23 -0.89 -4.17
N LEU A 106 -3.74 -0.63 -5.38
CA LEU A 106 -4.32 0.40 -6.25
C LEU A 106 -5.79 0.09 -6.59
N ALA A 107 -6.11 -1.17 -6.88
CA ALA A 107 -7.48 -1.60 -7.15
C ALA A 107 -8.37 -1.42 -5.91
N ALA A 108 -7.90 -1.78 -4.72
CA ALA A 108 -8.61 -1.57 -3.47
C ALA A 108 -8.88 -0.07 -3.21
N HIS A 109 -7.86 0.76 -3.38
CA HIS A 109 -7.97 2.22 -3.24
C HIS A 109 -9.01 2.83 -4.20
N GLN A 110 -9.01 2.39 -5.47
CA GLN A 110 -10.01 2.82 -6.46
C GLN A 110 -11.43 2.44 -6.04
N GLN A 111 -11.62 1.25 -5.46
CA GLN A 111 -12.93 0.85 -4.94
C GLN A 111 -13.38 1.79 -3.82
N VAL A 112 -12.52 2.09 -2.84
CA VAL A 112 -12.83 3.04 -1.77
C VAL A 112 -13.26 4.39 -2.35
N GLN A 113 -12.47 4.97 -3.28
CA GLN A 113 -12.80 6.23 -3.92
C GLN A 113 -14.15 6.24 -4.64
N ILE A 114 -14.54 5.13 -5.28
CA ILE A 114 -15.85 5.01 -5.93
C ILE A 114 -16.98 5.14 -4.90
N TYR A 115 -16.88 4.46 -3.77
CA TYR A 115 -17.90 4.50 -2.71
C TYR A 115 -17.93 5.83 -1.97
N GLU A 116 -16.77 6.48 -1.78
CA GLU A 116 -16.70 7.83 -1.23
C GLU A 116 -17.40 8.84 -2.13
N LYS A 117 -17.11 8.83 -3.44
CA LYS A 117 -17.81 9.68 -4.42
C LYS A 117 -19.31 9.41 -4.47
N LEU A 118 -19.72 8.15 -4.35
CA LEU A 118 -21.14 7.80 -4.29
C LEU A 118 -21.80 8.37 -3.03
N LYS A 119 -21.11 8.31 -1.88
CA LYS A 119 -21.57 8.89 -0.62
C LYS A 119 -21.69 10.41 -0.70
N GLU A 120 -20.72 11.08 -1.30
CA GLU A 120 -20.75 12.53 -1.55
C GLU A 120 -21.97 12.92 -2.38
N LYS A 121 -22.19 12.26 -3.52
CA LYS A 121 -23.38 12.50 -4.36
C LYS A 121 -24.70 12.28 -3.64
N ASN A 122 -24.80 11.20 -2.85
CA ASN A 122 -26.02 10.93 -2.07
C ASN A 122 -26.25 12.03 -1.01
N LYS A 123 -25.18 12.62 -0.49
CA LYS A 123 -25.25 13.71 0.48
C LYS A 123 -25.72 15.00 -0.18
N GLU A 124 -25.18 15.34 -1.35
CA GLU A 124 -25.66 16.47 -2.17
C GLU A 124 -27.15 16.27 -2.54
N GLU A 125 -27.50 15.05 -2.94
CA GLU A 125 -28.85 14.44 -3.02
C GLU A 125 -29.79 14.96 -1.92
N PHE A 126 -29.41 14.57 -0.71
CA PHE A 126 -30.15 14.78 0.52
C PHE A 126 -30.21 16.26 0.93
N ASP A 127 -29.09 16.98 0.84
CA ASP A 127 -29.02 18.39 1.23
C ASP A 127 -29.94 19.23 0.31
N ALA A 128 -29.96 18.95 -0.99
CA ALA A 128 -30.87 19.60 -1.95
C ALA A 128 -32.35 19.31 -1.66
N GLU A 129 -32.69 18.09 -1.24
CA GLU A 129 -34.05 17.71 -0.84
C GLU A 129 -34.51 18.49 0.39
N ILE A 130 -33.65 18.60 1.41
CA ILE A 130 -33.94 19.37 2.63
C ILE A 130 -34.15 20.85 2.30
N GLU A 131 -33.28 21.47 1.51
CA GLU A 131 -33.47 22.87 1.10
C GLU A 131 -34.77 23.08 0.28
N ALA A 132 -35.17 22.10 -0.53
CA ALA A 132 -36.42 22.17 -1.28
C ALA A 132 -37.65 22.03 -0.36
N GLU A 133 -37.61 21.16 0.64
CA GLU A 133 -38.64 21.05 1.68
C GLU A 133 -38.74 22.35 2.50
N GLU A 134 -37.61 22.93 2.92
CA GLU A 134 -37.58 24.20 3.67
C GLU A 134 -38.16 25.38 2.86
N ARG A 135 -37.79 25.49 1.57
CA ARG A 135 -38.33 26.52 0.67
C ARG A 135 -39.85 26.43 0.53
N LYS A 136 -40.40 25.22 0.34
CA LYS A 136 -41.85 25.00 0.27
C LYS A 136 -42.55 25.44 1.56
N LEU A 137 -41.97 25.10 2.71
CA LEU A 137 -42.54 25.41 4.02
C LEU A 137 -42.56 26.93 4.28
N ILE A 138 -41.54 27.66 3.82
CA ILE A 138 -41.51 29.13 3.86
C ILE A 138 -42.59 29.74 2.98
N ASP A 139 -42.78 29.23 1.76
CA ASP A 139 -43.78 29.73 0.81
C ASP A 139 -45.22 29.50 1.31
N GLU A 140 -45.49 28.32 1.88
CA GLU A 140 -46.76 28.01 2.53
C GLU A 140 -47.05 28.97 3.71
N LEU A 141 -46.06 29.23 4.56
CA LEU A 141 -46.19 30.18 5.67
C LEU A 141 -46.44 31.62 5.19
N ALA A 142 -45.78 32.04 4.11
CA ALA A 142 -45.99 33.37 3.52
C ALA A 142 -47.42 33.51 2.97
N THR A 143 -47.92 32.48 2.30
CA THR A 143 -49.29 32.44 1.75
C THR A 143 -50.34 32.52 2.86
N ILE A 144 -50.18 31.74 3.94
CA ILE A 144 -51.08 31.79 5.11
C ILE A 144 -51.12 33.19 5.74
N ARG A 145 -49.97 33.87 5.82
CA ARG A 145 -49.89 35.22 6.39
C ARG A 145 -50.58 36.26 5.50
N TYR A 146 -50.42 36.15 4.19
CA TYR A 146 -51.02 37.08 3.22
C TYR A 146 -52.54 36.93 3.11
N ASP A 147 -53.05 35.70 3.17
CA ASP A 147 -54.50 35.41 3.23
C ASP A 147 -55.16 35.86 4.55
N GLY A 148 -54.38 35.91 5.63
CA GLY A 148 -54.82 36.47 6.91
C GLY A 148 -54.93 38.00 6.89
N GLU A 149 -54.06 38.69 6.14
CA GLU A 149 -54.06 40.16 6.02
C GLU A 149 -55.09 40.66 4.97
N SER A 150 -55.43 39.86 3.94
CA SER A 150 -56.43 40.23 2.92
C SER A 150 -57.90 40.11 3.36
N LYS A 151 -58.16 39.64 4.58
CA LYS A 151 -59.52 39.50 5.17
C LYS A 151 -59.91 40.63 6.13
N PHE A 152 -59.19 41.74 6.14
CA PHE A 152 -59.52 42.95 6.90
C PHE A 152 -59.73 44.16 6.00
#